data_AF-A0A969S132-F1
#
_entry.id   AF-A0A969S132-F1
#
_cell.length_a   1.000
_cell.length_b   1.000
_cell.length_c   1.000
_cell.angle_alpha   90.00
_cell.angle_beta   90.00
_cell.angle_gamma   90.00
#
_symmetry.space_group_name_H-M   'P 1'
#
loop_
_entity.id
_entity.type
_entity.pdbx_description
1 polymer ?
#
loop_
_entity_poly.entity_id
_entity_poly.type
_entity_poly.pdbx_seq_one_letter_code
_entity_poly.pdbx_strand_id
1 'polypeptide(L)'
;TVTTRGQKHIRELHALLPDCRAVMLYFVNRGDCTSFSPGDERDPTYGELLRQAVAAGLEVLPCGFEVSPQGVRYRGLLDLVL
;
A
#
# COMPACT_ATOMS: atom_id res chain seq x y z
N THR A 1 14.37 -2.41 -0.69
CA THR A 1 15.29 -1.66 0.18
C THR A 1 14.52 -1.18 1.39
N VAL A 2 15.18 -0.88 2.49
CA VAL A 2 14.54 -0.26 3.67
C VAL A 2 14.13 1.17 3.34
N THR A 3 12.95 1.59 3.79
CA THR A 3 12.40 2.94 3.55
C THR A 3 11.87 3.57 4.84
N THR A 4 12.69 4.41 5.45
CA THR A 4 12.30 5.19 6.65
C THR A 4 11.16 6.16 6.36
N ARG A 5 11.10 6.71 5.13
CA ARG A 5 10.01 7.58 4.68
C ARG A 5 8.68 6.84 4.60
N GLY A 6 8.67 5.62 4.03
CA GLY A 6 7.47 4.80 3.95
C GLY A 6 6.93 4.44 5.34
N GLN A 7 7.83 4.04 6.25
CA GLN A 7 7.48 3.74 7.64
C GLN A 7 6.88 4.97 8.35
N LYS A 8 7.45 6.17 8.13
CA LYS A 8 6.93 7.42 8.71
C LYS A 8 5.48 7.67 8.26
N HIS A 9 5.18 7.54 6.97
CA HIS A 9 3.83 7.79 6.46
C HIS A 9 2.79 6.81 7.02
N ILE A 10 3.14 5.54 7.23
CA ILE A 10 2.23 4.59 7.88
C ILE A 10 1.94 5.04 9.32
N ARG A 11 2.96 5.44 10.09
CA ARG A 11 2.77 5.93 11.46
C ARG A 11 1.90 7.19 11.50
N GLU A 12 2.10 8.12 10.57
CA GLU A 12 1.29 9.34 10.47
C GLU A 12 -0.18 9.03 10.16
N LEU A 13 -0.45 8.13 9.20
CA LEU A 13 -1.82 7.71 8.89
C LEU A 13 -2.45 6.91 10.04
N HIS A 14 -1.68 6.06 10.70
CA HIS A 14 -2.14 5.30 11.86
C HIS A 14 -2.50 6.22 13.03
N ALA A 15 -1.73 7.29 13.25
CA ALA A 15 -2.01 8.28 14.30
C ALA A 15 -3.28 9.10 14.06
N LEU A 16 -3.82 9.12 12.83
CA LEU A 16 -5.11 9.74 12.52
C LEU A 16 -6.30 8.83 12.83
N LEU A 17 -6.07 7.54 13.12
CA LEU A 17 -7.13 6.58 13.43
C LEU A 17 -7.44 6.60 14.94
N PRO A 18 -8.73 6.45 15.33
CA PRO A 18 -9.92 6.32 14.47
C PRO A 18 -10.56 7.66 14.09
N ASP A 19 -9.94 8.79 14.44
CA ASP A 19 -10.56 10.12 14.30
C ASP A 19 -10.86 10.51 12.85
N CYS A 20 -10.08 10.01 11.89
CA CYS A 20 -10.28 10.23 10.46
C CYS A 20 -10.24 8.91 9.69
N ARG A 21 -10.95 8.86 8.56
CA ARG A 21 -10.77 7.79 7.58
C ARG A 21 -9.40 7.94 6.91
N ALA A 22 -8.49 7.00 7.18
CA ALA A 22 -7.17 6.95 6.57
C ALA A 22 -7.12 5.90 5.45
N VAL A 23 -6.51 6.25 4.32
CA VAL A 23 -6.37 5.36 3.15
C VAL A 23 -4.94 5.43 2.62
N MET A 24 -4.30 4.28 2.44
CA MET A 24 -3.04 4.14 1.72
C MET A 24 -3.30 3.55 0.32
N LEU A 25 -3.15 4.38 -0.71
CA LEU A 25 -3.30 3.96 -2.10
C LEU A 25 -1.93 3.64 -2.71
N TYR A 26 -1.76 2.41 -3.20
CA TYR A 26 -0.58 2.01 -3.96
C TYR A 26 -0.88 2.08 -5.46
N PHE A 27 0.00 2.76 -6.20
CA PHE A 27 -0.04 2.79 -7.65
C PHE A 27 0.82 1.64 -8.20
N VAL A 28 0.19 0.52 -8.52
CA VAL A 28 0.88 -0.67 -9.03
C VAL A 28 0.91 -0.60 -10.56
N ASN A 29 2.04 -0.17 -11.11
CA ASN A 29 2.27 0.03 -12.54
C ASN A 29 2.89 -1.19 -13.24
N ARG A 30 2.65 -2.40 -12.70
CA ARG A 30 3.19 -3.65 -13.21
C ARG A 30 2.05 -4.53 -13.70
N GLY A 31 1.94 -4.70 -15.02
CA GLY A 31 0.76 -5.29 -15.67
C GLY A 31 0.56 -6.80 -15.43
N ASP A 32 1.57 -7.50 -14.92
CA ASP A 32 1.55 -8.93 -14.62
C ASP A 32 1.18 -9.24 -13.15
N CYS A 33 1.02 -8.22 -12.30
CA CYS A 33 0.67 -8.43 -10.89
C CYS A 33 -0.85 -8.63 -10.70
N THR A 34 -1.20 -9.63 -9.89
CA THR A 34 -2.58 -9.91 -9.46
C THR A 34 -2.78 -9.65 -7.96
N SER A 35 -1.71 -9.61 -7.18
CA SER A 35 -1.74 -9.37 -5.73
C SER A 35 -0.67 -8.37 -5.30
N PHE A 36 -0.84 -7.83 -4.09
CA PHE A 36 0.07 -6.89 -3.46
C PHE A 36 0.31 -7.30 -2.00
N SER A 37 1.58 -7.33 -1.59
CA SER A 37 2.00 -7.54 -0.21
C SER A 37 3.16 -6.60 0.15
N PRO A 38 3.36 -6.27 1.44
CA PRO A 38 4.58 -5.58 1.86
C PRO A 38 5.81 -6.45 1.57
N GLY A 39 6.89 -5.83 1.10
CA GLY A 39 8.15 -6.51 0.81
C GLY A 39 8.94 -6.84 2.08
N ASP A 40 8.43 -7.76 2.90
CA ASP A 40 8.98 -8.10 4.23
C ASP A 40 10.45 -8.53 4.19
N GLU A 41 10.89 -9.20 3.13
CA GLU A 41 12.31 -9.57 2.93
C GLU A 41 13.26 -8.37 2.90
N ARG A 42 12.75 -7.20 2.50
CA ARG A 42 13.54 -5.98 2.30
C ARG A 42 13.35 -4.96 3.41
N ASP A 43 12.16 -4.90 3.98
CA ASP A 43 11.81 -3.98 5.07
C ASP A 43 10.73 -4.62 5.96
N PRO A 44 11.11 -5.52 6.89
CA PRO A 44 10.15 -6.19 7.77
C PRO A 44 9.44 -5.20 8.70
N THR A 45 10.09 -4.09 9.06
CA THR A 45 9.50 -3.03 9.87
C THR A 45 8.37 -2.33 9.13
N TYR A 46 8.52 -2.08 7.82
CA TYR A 46 7.45 -1.51 7.00
C TYR A 46 6.22 -2.42 6.96
N GLY A 47 6.41 -3.72 6.73
CA GLY A 47 5.30 -4.67 6.69
C GLY A 47 4.59 -4.83 8.03
N GLU A 48 5.34 -4.86 9.13
CA GLU A 48 4.75 -4.90 10.47
C GLU A 48 3.91 -3.65 10.76
N LEU A 49 4.44 -2.45 10.47
CA LEU A 49 3.68 -1.22 10.64
C LEU A 49 2.41 -1.18 9.77
N LEU A 50 2.49 -1.68 8.53
CA LEU A 50 1.33 -1.73 7.64
C LEU A 50 0.26 -2.67 8.19
N ARG A 51 0.63 -3.86 8.65
CA ARG A 51 -0.28 -4.83 9.28
C ARG A 51 -0.95 -4.24 10.53
N GLN A 52 -0.18 -3.60 11.41
CA GLN A 52 -0.70 -2.93 12.60
C GLN A 52 -1.68 -1.81 12.24
N ALA A 53 -1.35 -0.99 11.24
CA ALA A 53 -2.22 0.09 10.81
C ALA A 53 -3.52 -0.42 10.19
N VAL A 54 -3.47 -1.47 9.36
CA VAL A 54 -4.65 -2.12 8.79
C VAL A 54 -5.54 -2.71 9.88
N ALA A 55 -4.96 -3.39 10.87
CA ALA A 55 -5.70 -3.91 12.01
C ALA A 55 -6.42 -2.81 12.81
N ALA A 56 -5.91 -1.57 12.80
CA ALA A 56 -6.53 -0.41 13.42
C ALA A 56 -7.50 0.36 12.51
N GLY A 57 -7.74 -0.10 11.28
CA GLY A 57 -8.71 0.48 10.35
C GLY A 57 -8.12 1.31 9.21
N LEU A 58 -6.80 1.27 8.98
CA LEU A 58 -6.22 1.83 7.77
C LEU A 58 -6.70 1.05 6.55
N GLU A 59 -7.37 1.71 5.61
CA GLU A 59 -7.72 1.10 4.33
C GLU A 59 -6.50 1.07 3.41
N VAL A 60 -6.26 -0.06 2.75
CA VAL A 60 -5.17 -0.21 1.78
C VAL A 60 -5.77 -0.53 0.42
N LEU A 61 -5.45 0.30 -0.58
CA LEU A 61 -5.96 0.19 -1.94
C LEU A 61 -4.80 -0.07 -2.91
N PRO A 62 -4.48 -1.35 -3.22
CA PRO A 62 -3.51 -1.67 -4.25
C PRO A 62 -4.14 -1.52 -5.64
N CYS A 63 -4.03 -0.35 -6.22
CA CYS A 63 -4.62 -0.03 -7.52
C CYS A 63 -3.70 -0.49 -8.65
N GLY A 64 -4.17 -1.43 -9.46
CA GLY A 64 -3.47 -1.90 -10.66
C GLY A 64 -3.66 -0.95 -11.84
N PHE A 65 -2.59 -0.70 -12.58
CA PHE A 65 -2.60 0.15 -13.76
C PHE A 65 -1.91 -0.52 -14.95
N GLU A 66 -2.48 -0.32 -16.13
CA GLU A 66 -1.77 -0.52 -17.40
C GLU A 66 -1.18 0.82 -17.83
N VAL A 67 0.13 0.83 -18.09
CA VAL A 67 0.87 2.03 -18.51
C VAL A 67 1.42 1.79 -19.90
N SER A 68 1.08 2.69 -20.82
CA SER A 68 1.51 2.67 -22.22
C SER A 68 1.87 4.09 -22.69
N PRO A 69 2.56 4.25 -23.83
CA PRO A 69 2.76 5.58 -24.42
C PRO A 69 1.45 6.34 -24.72
N GLN A 70 0.33 5.62 -24.89
CA GLN A 70 -0.99 6.21 -25.14
C GLN A 70 -1.68 6.71 -23.87
N GLY A 71 -1.20 6.30 -22.69
CA GLY A 71 -1.72 6.75 -21.40
C GLY A 71 -1.70 5.69 -20.32
N VAL A 72 -2.39 6.02 -19.22
CA VAL A 72 -2.54 5.19 -18.02
C VAL A 72 -4.00 4.76 -17.89
N ARG A 73 -4.23 3.45 -17.74
CA ARG A 73 -5.57 2.88 -17.57
C ARG A 73 -5.67 2.14 -16.25
N TYR A 74 -6.65 2.50 -15.42
CA TYR A 74 -6.94 1.78 -14.18
C TYR A 74 -7.53 0.39 -14.50
N ARG A 75 -7.01 -0.64 -13.83
CA ARG A 75 -7.42 -2.04 -14.02
C ARG A 75 -8.27 -2.61 -12.90
N GLY A 76 -8.38 -1.91 -11.78
CA GLY A 76 -9.05 -2.41 -10.58
C GLY A 76 -8.11 -2.52 -9.38
N LEU A 77 -8.65 -3.00 -8.28
CA LEU A 77 -7.87 -3.35 -7.09
C LEU A 77 -7.25 -4.74 -7.28
N LEU A 78 -6.01 -4.88 -6.84
CA LEU A 78 -5.33 -6.17 -6.71
C LEU A 78 -5.70 -6.82 -5.37
N ASP A 79 -5.47 -8.12 -5.25
CA ASP A 79 -5.66 -8.81 -3.97
C ASP A 79 -4.61 -8.35 -2.96
N LEU A 80 -5.05 -7.79 -1.84
CA LEU A 80 -4.17 -7.44 -0.73
C LEU A 80 -3.86 -8.70 0.09
N VAL A 81 -2.57 -9.00 0.25
CA VAL A 81 -2.05 -10.11 1.05
C VAL A 81 -1.16 -9.52 2.14
N LEU A 82 -1.55 -9.68 3.40
CA LEU A 82 -0.87 -9.15 4.57
C LEU A 82 -0.25 -10.24 5.44
#